data_AF-A0A934L4Z7-F1
#
_entry.id   AF-A0A934L4Z7-F1
#
_cell.length_a   1.000
_cell.length_b   1.000
_cell.length_c   1.000
_cell.angle_alpha   90.00
_cell.angle_beta   90.00
_cell.angle_gamma   90.00
#
_symmetry.space_group_name_H-M   'P 1'
#
loop_
_entity.id
_entity.type
_entity.pdbx_description
1 polymer ?
#
loop_
_entity_poly.entity_id
_entity_poly.type
_entity_poly.pdbx_seq_one_letter_code
_entity_poly.pdbx_strand_id
1 'polypeptide(L)'
;MRRSKDEASSAVPLDTVAEYQRRRRRATRLGAPFLVLAICCALGLVVVFNVEMGSGELRVNLSILLVIVAVVSWIAHVYIEGKYNRCPNCEHVPMNAAGDVPVDPVNCPRCGARLREYGSLFF
;
A
#
# COMPACT_ATOMS: atom_id res chain seq x y z
N MET A 1 32.46 23.32 -33.29
CA MET A 1 32.35 23.33 -31.82
C MET A 1 30.88 23.55 -31.46
N ARG A 2 30.02 22.53 -31.41
CA ARG A 2 29.70 21.71 -30.22
C ARG A 2 29.51 22.50 -28.92
N ARG A 3 28.43 23.28 -28.86
CA ARG A 3 27.60 23.37 -27.65
C ARG A 3 26.16 23.09 -28.08
N SER A 4 25.88 21.80 -28.14
CA SER A 4 24.54 21.24 -28.12
C SER A 4 23.77 21.88 -26.98
N LYS A 5 22.71 22.60 -27.34
CA LYS A 5 21.72 23.14 -26.42
C LYS A 5 21.28 22.07 -25.44
N ASP A 6 21.55 22.33 -24.18
CA ASP A 6 21.01 21.66 -23.00
C ASP A 6 19.50 21.96 -22.82
N GLU A 7 18.73 21.86 -23.91
CA GLU A 7 17.27 22.15 -23.97
C GLU A 7 16.47 20.94 -24.48
N ALA A 8 16.97 19.72 -24.26
CA ALA A 8 16.15 18.52 -24.41
C ALA A 8 15.49 18.18 -23.07
N SER A 9 14.48 18.98 -22.73
CA SER A 9 13.27 18.55 -22.04
C SER A 9 13.47 17.61 -20.84
N SER A 10 13.87 18.17 -19.70
CA SER A 10 13.61 17.58 -18.37
C SER A 10 12.13 17.68 -17.98
N ALA A 11 11.22 17.53 -18.94
CA ALA A 11 9.81 17.34 -18.68
C ALA A 11 9.68 15.94 -18.08
N VAL A 12 9.85 15.84 -16.75
CA VAL A 12 9.19 14.76 -16.01
C VAL A 12 7.73 14.87 -16.43
N PRO A 13 7.16 13.89 -17.15
CA PRO A 13 5.84 14.05 -17.71
C PRO A 13 4.91 14.39 -16.56
N LEU A 14 4.16 15.49 -16.65
CA LEU A 14 3.10 15.83 -15.69
C LEU A 14 2.16 14.62 -15.47
N ASP A 15 2.08 13.73 -16.46
CA ASP A 15 1.36 12.45 -16.42
C ASP A 15 1.88 11.46 -15.36
N THR A 16 3.18 11.48 -15.03
CA THR A 16 3.77 10.49 -14.11
C THR A 16 3.20 10.59 -12.71
N VAL A 17 3.00 11.83 -12.23
CA VAL A 17 2.43 12.12 -10.91
C VAL A 17 0.95 11.78 -10.88
N ALA A 18 0.20 12.25 -11.87
CA ALA A 18 -1.24 11.98 -11.97
C ALA A 18 -1.53 10.48 -12.09
N GLU A 19 -0.74 9.75 -12.87
CA GLU A 19 -0.87 8.31 -13.03
C GLU A 19 -0.51 7.56 -11.73
N TYR A 20 0.58 7.93 -11.05
CA TYR A 20 0.94 7.32 -9.78
C TYR A 20 -0.14 7.55 -8.72
N GLN A 21 -0.66 8.78 -8.57
CA GLN A 21 -1.75 9.06 -7.64
C GLN A 21 -3.03 8.30 -7.99
N ARG A 22 -3.34 8.16 -9.29
CA ARG A 22 -4.51 7.38 -9.74
C ARG A 22 -4.37 5.90 -9.40
N ARG A 23 -3.18 5.31 -9.60
CA ARG A 23 -2.87 3.92 -9.22
C ARG A 23 -2.94 3.74 -7.71
N ARG A 24 -2.39 4.66 -6.93
CA ARG A 24 -2.43 4.62 -5.46
C ARG A 24 -3.84 4.76 -4.90
N ARG A 25 -4.67 5.68 -5.41
CA ARG A 25 -6.10 5.78 -5.03
C ARG A 25 -6.85 4.48 -5.31
N ARG A 26 -6.54 3.80 -6.42
CA ARG A 26 -7.10 2.47 -6.70
C ARG A 26 -6.57 1.41 -5.73
N ALA A 27 -5.27 1.43 -5.42
CA ALA A 27 -4.67 0.55 -4.43
C ALA A 27 -5.39 0.66 -3.08
N THR A 28 -5.56 1.88 -2.57
CA THR A 28 -6.24 2.13 -1.30
C THR A 28 -7.71 1.72 -1.37
N ARG A 29 -8.45 2.06 -2.43
CA ARG A 29 -9.87 1.67 -2.55
C ARG A 29 -10.06 0.15 -2.60
N LEU A 30 -9.16 -0.56 -3.26
CA LEU A 30 -9.24 -2.03 -3.38
C LEU A 30 -8.66 -2.73 -2.16
N GLY A 31 -7.61 -2.18 -1.55
CA GLY A 31 -6.90 -2.76 -0.41
C GLY A 31 -7.52 -2.43 0.95
N ALA A 32 -8.14 -1.27 1.11
CA ALA A 32 -8.79 -0.85 2.35
C ALA A 32 -9.83 -1.85 2.89
N PRO A 33 -10.74 -2.45 2.10
CA PRO A 33 -11.70 -3.41 2.65
C PRO A 33 -11.00 -4.64 3.25
N PHE A 34 -9.90 -5.10 2.66
CA PHE A 34 -9.11 -6.22 3.21
C PHE A 34 -8.39 -5.84 4.51
N LEU A 35 -7.85 -4.62 4.59
CA LEU A 35 -7.24 -4.12 5.82
C LEU A 35 -8.28 -4.00 6.94
N VAL A 36 -9.44 -3.42 6.65
CA VAL A 36 -10.55 -3.30 7.60
C VAL A 36 -11.00 -4.68 8.07
N LEU A 37 -11.15 -5.65 7.15
CA LEU A 37 -11.52 -7.02 7.50
C LEU A 37 -10.48 -7.68 8.42
N ALA A 38 -9.18 -7.51 8.13
CA ALA A 38 -8.11 -8.02 8.97
C ALA A 38 -8.17 -7.43 10.40
N ILE A 39 -8.40 -6.11 10.51
CA ILE A 39 -8.56 -5.43 11.80
C ILE A 39 -9.81 -5.95 12.54
N CYS A 40 -10.95 -6.09 11.86
CA CYS A 40 -12.16 -6.64 12.44
C CYS A 40 -11.95 -8.06 12.96
N CYS A 41 -11.24 -8.93 12.23
CA CYS A 41 -10.91 -10.27 12.69
C CYS A 41 -9.96 -10.26 13.90
N ALA A 42 -8.99 -9.35 13.94
CA ALA A 42 -8.10 -9.18 15.09
C ALA A 42 -8.87 -8.71 16.35
N LEU A 43 -9.79 -7.76 16.21
CA LEU A 43 -10.68 -7.34 17.29
C LEU A 43 -11.64 -8.47 17.70
N GLY A 44 -12.15 -9.24 16.74
CA GLY A 44 -12.95 -10.42 16.98
C GLY A 44 -12.21 -11.44 17.84
N LEU A 45 -10.92 -11.68 17.59
CA LEU A 45 -10.09 -12.55 18.43
C LEU A 45 -10.02 -12.04 19.88
N VAL A 46 -9.83 -10.73 20.08
CA VAL A 46 -9.84 -10.15 21.42
C VAL A 46 -11.17 -10.45 22.13
N VAL A 47 -12.30 -10.28 21.45
CA VAL A 47 -13.62 -10.62 22.00
C VAL A 47 -13.72 -12.11 22.33
N VAL A 48 -13.26 -12.99 21.43
CA VAL A 48 -13.32 -14.45 21.61
C VAL A 48 -12.57 -14.94 22.84
N PHE A 49 -11.44 -14.30 23.17
CA PHE A 49 -10.63 -14.66 24.33
C PHE A 49 -11.11 -14.02 25.64
N ASN A 50 -11.82 -12.88 25.58
CA ASN A 50 -12.27 -12.14 26.76
C ASN A 50 -13.73 -12.40 27.15
N VAL A 51 -14.54 -12.95 26.23
CA VAL A 51 -15.93 -13.33 26.50
C VAL A 51 -16.01 -14.83 26.72
N GLU A 52 -16.74 -15.25 27.76
CA GLU A 52 -17.10 -16.66 27.96
C GLU A 52 -17.99 -17.12 26.80
N MET A 53 -17.36 -17.72 25.80
CA MET A 53 -18.06 -18.30 24.66
C MET A 53 -18.11 -19.82 24.80
N GLY A 54 -19.34 -20.33 25.00
CA GLY A 54 -19.74 -21.72 24.78
C GLY A 54 -18.72 -22.80 25.22
N SER A 55 -18.65 -23.89 24.45
CA SER A 55 -17.66 -24.93 24.67
C SER A 55 -16.25 -24.47 24.24
N GLY A 56 -15.22 -25.01 24.88
CA GLY A 56 -13.83 -24.73 24.52
C GLY A 56 -13.49 -25.03 23.05
N GLU A 57 -14.13 -26.04 22.46
CA GLU A 57 -13.97 -26.40 21.05
C GLU A 57 -14.49 -25.31 20.09
N LEU A 58 -15.65 -24.73 20.38
CA LEU A 58 -16.20 -23.64 19.58
C LEU A 58 -15.26 -22.43 19.60
N ARG A 59 -14.73 -22.10 20.79
CA ARG A 59 -13.77 -21.00 20.95
C ARG A 59 -12.51 -21.23 20.12
N VAL A 60 -11.93 -22.42 20.17
CA VAL A 60 -10.73 -22.77 19.40
C VAL A 60 -10.99 -22.71 17.89
N ASN A 61 -12.07 -23.34 17.41
CA ASN A 61 -12.41 -23.35 15.99
C ASN A 61 -12.67 -21.95 15.44
N LEU A 62 -13.40 -21.12 16.19
CA LEU A 62 -13.66 -19.73 15.80
C LEU A 62 -12.37 -18.89 15.81
N SER A 63 -11.49 -19.10 16.79
CA SER A 63 -10.19 -18.41 16.85
C SER A 63 -9.33 -18.74 15.64
N ILE A 64 -9.22 -20.02 15.28
CA ILE A 64 -8.46 -20.47 14.11
C ILE A 64 -9.02 -19.84 12.84
N LEU A 65 -10.36 -19.86 12.67
CA LEU A 65 -11.00 -19.26 11.51
C LEU A 65 -10.70 -17.76 11.40
N LEU A 66 -10.82 -17.00 12.50
CA LEU A 66 -10.53 -15.57 12.51
C LEU A 66 -9.07 -15.27 12.18
N VAL A 67 -8.12 -16.07 12.68
CA VAL A 67 -6.70 -15.94 12.33
C VAL A 67 -6.48 -16.19 10.84
N ILE A 68 -7.07 -17.25 10.28
CA ILE A 68 -6.95 -17.56 8.85
C ILE A 68 -7.49 -16.41 8.00
N VAL A 69 -8.69 -15.92 8.31
CA VAL A 69 -9.30 -14.80 7.58
C VAL A 69 -8.46 -13.53 7.70
N ALA A 70 -7.94 -13.22 8.89
CA ALA A 70 -7.07 -12.07 9.11
C ALA A 70 -5.78 -12.16 8.27
N VAL A 71 -5.11 -13.32 8.27
CA VAL A 71 -3.86 -13.53 7.52
C VAL A 71 -4.11 -13.45 6.01
N VAL A 72 -5.16 -14.11 5.50
CA VAL A 72 -5.50 -14.05 4.06
C VAL A 72 -5.83 -12.63 3.64
N SER A 73 -6.60 -11.90 4.46
CA SER A 73 -6.94 -10.50 4.18
C SER A 73 -5.71 -9.59 4.20
N TRP A 74 -4.81 -9.79 5.16
CA TRP A 74 -3.54 -9.07 5.22
C TRP A 74 -2.66 -9.32 3.99
N ILE A 75 -2.50 -10.58 3.58
CA ILE A 75 -1.73 -10.94 2.38
C ILE A 75 -2.35 -10.28 1.13
N ALA A 76 -3.67 -10.32 0.99
CA ALA A 76 -4.37 -9.69 -0.13
C ALA A 76 -4.14 -8.17 -0.15
N HIS A 77 -4.21 -7.51 1.02
CA HIS A 77 -3.92 -6.09 1.16
C HIS A 77 -2.49 -5.76 0.70
N VAL A 78 -1.48 -6.46 1.24
CA VAL A 78 -0.07 -6.26 0.89
C VAL A 78 0.19 -6.51 -0.61
N TYR A 79 -0.43 -7.54 -1.18
CA TYR A 79 -0.31 -7.84 -2.60
C TYR A 79 -0.89 -6.72 -3.48
N ILE A 80 -2.07 -6.19 -3.14
CA ILE A 80 -2.69 -5.08 -3.85
C ILE A 80 -1.79 -3.84 -3.75
N GLU A 81 -1.34 -3.48 -2.55
CA GLU A 81 -0.44 -2.35 -2.35
C GLU A 81 0.85 -2.49 -3.16
N GLY A 82 1.52 -3.64 -3.10
CA GLY A 82 2.76 -3.88 -3.85
C GLY A 82 2.58 -3.91 -5.37
N LYS A 83 1.39 -4.26 -5.87
CA LYS A 83 1.08 -4.23 -7.30
C LYS A 83 0.82 -2.81 -7.81
N TYR A 84 0.09 -2.00 -7.05
CA TYR A 84 -0.36 -0.68 -7.48
C TYR A 84 0.53 0.49 -7.03
N ASN A 85 1.41 0.29 -6.03
CA ASN A 85 2.37 1.31 -5.57
C ASN A 85 3.69 1.33 -6.38
N ARG A 86 3.76 0.62 -7.51
CA ARG A 86 4.94 0.65 -8.40
C ARG A 86 5.07 1.99 -9.11
N CYS A 87 6.30 2.49 -9.20
CA CYS A 87 6.63 3.66 -10.00
C CYS A 87 6.23 3.41 -11.47
N PRO A 88 5.43 4.26 -12.13
CA PRO A 88 5.03 4.05 -13.52
C PRO A 88 6.21 4.16 -14.51
N ASN A 89 7.31 4.81 -14.12
CA ASN A 89 8.47 5.01 -14.98
C ASN A 89 9.48 3.84 -14.94
N CYS A 90 9.71 3.23 -13.78
CA CYS A 90 10.73 2.17 -13.62
C CYS A 90 10.21 0.88 -12.99
N GLU A 91 8.90 0.80 -12.76
CA GLU A 91 8.18 -0.31 -12.11
C GLU A 91 8.67 -0.71 -10.71
N HIS A 92 9.63 0.03 -10.16
CA HIS A 92 10.16 -0.22 -8.84
C HIS A 92 9.15 0.18 -7.77
N VAL A 93 8.99 -0.66 -6.75
CA VAL A 93 8.25 -0.31 -5.54
C VAL A 93 9.16 0.63 -4.73
N PRO A 94 8.77 1.89 -4.50
CA PRO A 94 9.54 2.76 -3.65
C PRO A 94 9.54 2.15 -2.25
N MET A 95 10.69 1.69 -1.76
CA MET A 95 10.87 1.21 -0.39
C MET A 95 11.85 2.15 0.31
N ASN A 96 11.62 2.41 1.60
CA ASN A 96 12.56 3.13 2.45
C ASN A 96 13.76 2.22 2.79
N ALA A 97 14.76 2.74 3.49
CA ALA A 97 15.93 1.96 3.90
C ALA A 97 15.61 0.82 4.86
N ALA A 98 14.45 0.85 5.53
CA ALA A 98 13.96 -0.22 6.38
C ALA A 98 13.22 -1.33 5.60
N GLY A 99 13.03 -1.16 4.29
CA GLY A 99 12.27 -2.09 3.44
C GLY A 99 10.76 -1.83 3.43
N ASP A 100 10.27 -0.81 4.14
CA ASP A 100 8.86 -0.44 4.15
C ASP A 100 8.51 0.38 2.92
N VAL A 101 7.30 0.21 2.40
CA VAL A 101 6.74 1.13 1.41
C VAL A 101 6.44 2.44 2.14
N PRO A 102 7.14 3.55 1.84
CA PRO A 102 6.87 4.82 2.49
C PRO A 102 5.43 5.21 2.15
N VAL A 103 4.72 5.69 3.17
CA VAL A 103 3.30 6.05 3.03
C VAL A 103 3.12 7.03 1.88
N ASP A 104 4.09 7.91 1.62
CA ASP A 104 3.98 8.89 0.53
C ASP A 104 5.34 9.38 -0.02
N PRO A 105 5.96 8.65 -0.96
CA PRO A 105 7.23 9.07 -1.55
C PRO A 105 7.03 10.24 -2.51
N VAL A 106 7.76 11.34 -2.29
CA VAL A 106 7.75 12.49 -3.21
C VAL A 106 8.44 12.15 -4.53
N ASN A 107 9.56 11.42 -4.47
CA ASN A 107 10.34 10.98 -5.61
C ASN A 107 10.60 9.46 -5.53
N CYS A 108 10.74 8.81 -6.67
CA CYS A 108 11.17 7.42 -6.74
C CYS A 108 12.66 7.31 -6.37
N PRO A 109 13.05 6.46 -5.40
CA PRO A 109 14.44 6.32 -4.97
C PRO A 109 15.35 5.71 -6.05
N ARG A 110 14.79 5.02 -7.05
CA ARG A 110 15.55 4.34 -8.09
C ARG A 110 15.77 5.19 -9.34
N CYS A 111 14.72 5.83 -9.86
CA CYS A 111 14.79 6.60 -11.11
C CYS A 111 14.68 8.11 -10.92
N GLY A 112 14.47 8.60 -9.69
CA GLY A 112 14.30 10.03 -9.41
C GLY A 112 13.00 10.64 -9.93
N ALA A 113 12.12 9.85 -10.56
CA ALA A 113 10.84 10.35 -11.08
C ALA A 113 9.98 10.92 -9.94
N ARG A 114 9.40 12.09 -10.17
CA ARG A 114 8.47 12.72 -9.24
C ARG A 114 7.18 11.90 -9.19
N LEU A 115 6.78 11.49 -7.98
CA LEU A 115 5.59 10.68 -7.72
C LEU A 115 4.47 11.50 -7.08
N ARG A 116 4.79 12.65 -6.49
CA ARG A 116 3.84 13.59 -5.88
C ARG A 116 4.32 15.03 -6.01
N GLU A 117 3.37 15.98 -6.06
CA GLU A 117 3.68 17.41 -5.97
C GLU A 117 4.08 17.81 -4.55
N TYR A 118 5.12 18.63 -4.43
CA TYR A 118 5.50 19.23 -3.15
C TYR A 118 4.33 20.09 -2.64
N GLY A 119 3.87 19.83 -1.42
CA GLY A 119 2.82 20.62 -0.77
C GLY A 119 1.39 20.12 -0.93
N SER A 120 1.15 18.98 -1.60
CA SER A 120 -0.20 18.40 -1.67
C SER A 120 -0.58 17.67 -0.35
N LEU A 121 -0.49 18.35 0.80
CA LEU A 121 -0.97 17.84 2.09
C LEU A 121 -2.43 17.40 1.93
N PHE A 122 -2.69 16.14 2.28
CA PHE A 122 -4.00 15.54 2.57
C PHE A 122 -5.24 16.37 2.21
N PHE A 123 -5.92 15.99 1.12
CA PHE A 123 -7.37 16.09 0.99
C PHE A 123 -7.90 14.83 0.32
#